data_AF-A0A8C5RJ71-F1
#
_entry.id   AF-A0A8C5RJ71-F1
#
_cell.length_a   1.000
_cell.length_b   1.000
_cell.length_c   1.000
_cell.angle_alpha   90.00
_cell.angle_beta   90.00
_cell.angle_gamma   90.00
#
_symmetry.space_group_name_H-M   'P 1'
#
loop_
_entity.id
_entity.type
_entity.pdbx_description
1 polymer ?
#
loop_
_entity_poly.entity_id
_entity_poly.type
_entity_poly.pdbx_seq_one_letter_code
_entity_poly.pdbx_strand_id
1 'polypeptide(L)'
;MNALILIVFSDFYRFELMIVWKIQVDEKGNIIPVLDLLNKIPLQGTLANKFASDAPQGFRSLLHMVGIQASIETVINSISKGK
;
A
#
# COMPACT_ATOMS: atom_id res chain seq x y z
N MET A 1 19.03 -6.65 -7.58
CA MET A 1 18.23 -6.25 -8.76
C MET A 1 16.80 -6.11 -8.27
N ASN A 2 16.21 -4.90 -8.31
CA ASN A 2 14.90 -4.66 -7.74
C ASN A 2 13.85 -4.71 -8.86
N ALA A 3 13.01 -5.74 -8.87
CA ALA A 3 11.82 -5.76 -9.71
C ALA A 3 10.66 -5.17 -8.91
N LEU A 4 9.93 -4.23 -9.53
CA LEU A 4 8.73 -3.62 -8.97
C LEU A 4 7.55 -4.05 -9.82
N ILE A 5 6.61 -4.78 -9.24
CA ILE A 5 5.31 -5.02 -9.86
C ILE A 5 4.33 -4.03 -9.25
N LEU A 6 3.74 -3.19 -10.10
CA LEU A 6 2.76 -2.20 -9.71
C LEU A 6 1.36 -2.77 -9.95
N ILE A 7 0.56 -2.87 -8.89
CA ILE A 7 -0.86 -3.19 -8.99
C ILE A 7 -1.63 -1.93 -8.60
N VAL A 8 -2.32 -1.35 -9.57
CA VAL A 8 -3.16 -0.17 -9.39
C VAL A 8 -4.60 -0.64 -9.22
N PHE A 9 -5.18 -0.34 -8.07
CA PHE A 9 -6.62 -0.49 -7.84
C PHE A 9 -7.25 0.89 -7.98
N SER A 10 -8.04 1.07 -9.04
CA SER A 10 -8.85 2.25 -9.26
C SER A 10 -10.30 1.86 -9.03
N ASP A 11 -10.87 2.30 -7.90
CA ASP A 11 -12.33 2.25 -7.76
C ASP A 11 -12.91 3.56 -8.32
N PHE A 12 -14.03 3.44 -9.03
CA PHE A 12 -14.70 4.56 -9.67
C PHE A 12 -15.08 5.57 -8.59
N TYR A 13 -14.58 6.81 -8.72
CA TYR A 13 -14.86 8.00 -7.90
C TYR A 13 -13.99 8.19 -6.64
N ARG A 14 -12.80 8.79 -6.85
CA ARG A 14 -12.08 9.79 -6.01
C ARG A 14 -10.79 9.37 -5.29
N PHE A 15 -10.31 8.14 -5.38
CA PHE A 15 -8.98 7.78 -4.86
C PHE A 15 -8.31 6.65 -5.66
N GLU A 16 -6.98 6.68 -5.72
CA GLU A 16 -6.15 5.64 -6.34
C GLU A 16 -5.38 4.92 -5.24
N LEU A 17 -5.57 3.60 -5.14
CA LEU A 17 -4.80 2.75 -4.23
C LEU A 17 -3.70 2.06 -5.02
N MET A 18 -2.44 2.37 -4.67
CA MET A 18 -1.29 1.83 -5.39
C MET A 18 -0.51 0.86 -4.50
N ILE A 19 -0.66 -0.43 -4.75
CA ILE A 19 0.06 -1.49 -4.03
C ILE A 19 1.27 -1.89 -4.88
N VAL A 20 2.44 -1.90 -4.24
CA VAL A 20 3.70 -2.30 -4.88
C VAL A 20 4.20 -3.61 -4.30
N TRP A 21 4.61 -4.50 -5.18
CA TRP A 21 5.42 -5.64 -4.82
C TRP A 21 6.88 -5.30 -5.11
N LYS A 22 7.67 -5.18 -4.05
CA LYS A 22 9.12 -4.98 -4.09
C LYS A 22 9.81 -6.34 -3.97
N ILE A 23 10.63 -6.69 -4.93
CA ILE A 23 11.52 -7.85 -4.84
C ILE A 23 12.87 -7.36 -4.34
N GLN A 24 13.18 -7.64 -3.07
CA GLN A 24 14.48 -7.36 -2.49
C GLN A 24 15.34 -8.61 -2.58
N VAL A 25 16.66 -8.42 -2.70
CA VAL A 25 17.63 -9.53 -2.67
C VAL A 25 18.61 -9.22 -1.55
N ASP A 26 18.75 -10.15 -0.61
CA ASP A 26 19.70 -9.97 0.50
C ASP A 26 21.15 -10.25 0.06
N GLU A 27 22.07 -10.03 0.99
CA GLU A 27 23.52 -10.22 0.79
C GLU A 27 23.90 -11.66 0.39
N LYS A 28 23.05 -12.63 0.70
CA LYS A 28 23.23 -14.06 0.42
C LYS A 28 22.55 -14.48 -0.88
N GLY A 29 21.88 -13.56 -1.57
CA GLY A 29 21.11 -13.84 -2.79
C GLY A 29 19.69 -14.35 -2.53
N ASN A 30 19.19 -14.32 -1.30
CA ASN A 30 17.81 -14.70 -1.01
C ASN A 30 16.84 -13.65 -1.52
N ILE A 31 15.75 -14.10 -2.12
CA ILE A 31 14.69 -13.23 -2.62
C ILE A 31 13.69 -12.97 -1.49
N ILE A 32 13.51 -11.70 -1.13
CA ILE A 32 12.57 -11.24 -0.11
C ILE A 32 11.46 -10.45 -0.80
N PRO A 33 10.26 -11.04 -0.98
CA PRO A 33 9.11 -10.33 -1.50
C PRO A 33 8.52 -9.42 -0.41
N VAL A 34 8.35 -8.14 -0.72
CA VAL A 34 7.73 -7.16 0.17
C VAL A 34 6.55 -6.51 -0.54
N LEU A 35 5.35 -6.74 -0.02
CA LEU A 35 4.16 -6.01 -0.43
C LEU A 35 4.05 -4.73 0.40
N ASP A 36 3.81 -3.61 -0.27
CA ASP A 36 3.82 -2.29 0.37
C ASP A 36 2.80 -1.36 -0.28
N LEU A 37 2.36 -0.35 0.46
CA LEU A 37 1.48 0.68 -0.07
C LEU A 37 2.32 1.87 -0.54
N LEU A 38 2.16 2.28 -1.79
CA LEU A 38 2.90 3.42 -2.34
C LEU A 38 2.05 4.69 -2.25
N ASN A 39 2.52 5.62 -1.43
CA ASN A 39 1.96 6.97 -1.25
C ASN A 39 2.23 7.85 -2.49
N LYS A 40 1.64 7.56 -3.65
CA LYS A 40 1.51 8.61 -4.66
C LYS A 40 0.31 9.48 -4.30
N ILE A 41 0.66 10.52 -3.53
CA ILE A 41 0.13 11.89 -3.52
C ILE A 41 -1.29 11.99 -4.10
N PRO A 42 -2.33 12.20 -3.28
CA PRO A 42 -3.59 12.71 -3.79
C PRO A 42 -3.28 13.97 -4.58
N LEU A 43 -3.68 14.02 -5.86
CA LEU A 43 -3.75 15.28 -6.57
C LEU A 43 -4.69 16.17 -5.76
N GLN A 44 -4.09 17.06 -4.95
CA GLN A 44 -4.70 18.17 -4.22
C GLN A 44 -5.20 17.88 -2.79
N GLY A 45 -4.71 18.69 -1.84
CA GLY A 45 -5.30 18.89 -0.50
C GLY A 45 -4.38 18.58 0.69
N THR A 46 -4.60 19.30 1.80
CA THR A 46 -3.90 19.16 3.09
C THR A 46 -4.11 17.80 3.79
N LEU A 47 -5.09 16.99 3.35
CA LEU A 47 -5.29 15.60 3.81
C LEU A 47 -4.22 14.62 3.30
N ALA A 48 -3.48 14.98 2.25
CA ALA A 48 -2.40 14.18 1.70
C ALA A 48 -1.28 13.90 2.73
N ASN A 49 -1.04 14.82 3.67
CA ASN A 49 0.19 14.80 4.47
C ASN A 49 0.18 13.80 5.63
N LYS A 50 -1.00 13.48 6.19
CA LYS A 50 -1.16 12.60 7.36
C LYS A 50 -1.40 11.13 7.00
N PHE A 51 -2.06 10.87 5.87
CA PHE A 51 -2.16 9.51 5.33
C PHE A 51 -0.84 9.06 4.68
N ALA A 52 -0.05 10.01 4.19
CA ALA A 52 1.23 9.78 3.51
C ALA A 52 2.32 9.11 4.36
N SER A 53 2.48 9.48 5.63
CA SER A 53 3.62 8.99 6.43
C SER A 53 3.37 7.61 7.04
N ASP A 54 2.17 7.38 7.57
CA ASP A 54 1.92 6.23 8.44
C ASP A 54 1.17 5.09 7.74
N ALA A 55 0.46 5.37 6.63
CA ALA A 55 -0.33 4.35 5.94
C ALA A 55 0.48 3.15 5.42
N PRO A 56 1.72 3.30 4.89
CA PRO A 56 2.52 2.14 4.50
C PRO A 56 2.82 1.22 5.69
N GLN A 57 3.16 1.78 6.84
CA GLN A 57 3.44 0.99 8.03
C GLN A 57 2.17 0.32 8.57
N GLY A 58 1.04 1.05 8.61
CA GLY A 58 -0.25 0.48 8.97
C GLY A 58 -0.66 -0.69 8.08
N PHE A 59 -0.46 -0.55 6.76
CA PHE A 59 -0.72 -1.62 5.79
C PHE A 59 0.18 -2.85 6.05
N ARG A 60 1.47 -2.67 6.32
CA ARG A 60 2.37 -3.78 6.67
C ARG A 60 1.95 -4.49 7.96
N SER A 61 1.50 -3.75 8.98
CA SER A 61 0.96 -4.34 10.20
C SER A 61 -0.29 -5.19 9.90
N LEU A 62 -1.20 -4.71 9.05
CA LEU A 62 -2.35 -5.49 8.60
C LEU A 62 -1.91 -6.76 7.85
N LEU A 63 -0.94 -6.66 6.94
CA LEU A 63 -0.45 -7.82 6.18
C LEU A 63 0.03 -8.94 7.10
N HIS A 64 0.74 -8.60 8.18
CA HIS A 64 1.20 -9.56 9.18
C HIS A 64 0.08 -10.09 10.08
N MET A 65 -0.93 -9.27 10.38
CA MET A 65 -1.99 -9.62 11.32
C MET A 65 -3.12 -10.44 10.68
N VAL A 66 -3.58 -10.03 9.50
CA VAL A 66 -4.80 -10.57 8.85
C VAL A 66 -4.57 -11.13 7.45
N GLY A 67 -3.35 -11.04 6.91
CA GLY A 67 -3.01 -11.54 5.58
C GLY A 67 -3.46 -10.60 4.44
N ILE A 68 -3.11 -10.96 3.20
CA ILE A 68 -3.18 -10.05 2.04
C ILE A 68 -4.61 -9.57 1.75
N GLN A 69 -5.56 -10.49 1.53
CA GLN A 69 -6.92 -10.14 1.13
C GLN A 69 -7.62 -9.26 2.17
N ALA A 70 -7.64 -9.69 3.44
CA ALA A 70 -8.27 -8.95 4.51
C ALA A 70 -7.62 -7.58 4.75
N SER A 71 -6.30 -7.45 4.51
CA SER A 71 -5.60 -6.15 4.61
C SER A 71 -6.08 -5.17 3.55
N ILE A 72 -6.21 -5.64 2.30
CA ILE A 72 -6.70 -4.81 1.18
C ILE A 72 -8.15 -4.38 1.45
N GLU A 73 -9.03 -5.31 1.82
CA GLU A 73 -10.42 -5.02 2.17
C GLU A 73 -10.51 -4.02 3.34
N THR A 74 -9.64 -4.15 4.34
CA THR A 74 -9.59 -3.22 5.49
C THR A 74 -9.18 -1.82 5.07
N VAL A 75 -8.16 -1.68 4.21
CA VAL A 75 -7.74 -0.37 3.69
C VAL A 75 -8.84 0.27 2.85
N ILE A 76 -9.45 -0.48 1.92
CA ILE A 76 -10.57 0.01 1.10
C ILE A 76 -11.71 0.49 2.01
N ASN A 77 -12.14 -0.33 2.97
CA ASN A 77 -13.20 0.03 3.91
C ASN A 77 -12.86 1.25 4.76
N SER A 78 -11.60 1.44 5.17
CA SER A 78 -11.19 2.57 6.00
C SER A 78 -11.23 3.89 5.25
N ILE A 79 -10.90 3.86 3.95
CA ILE A 79 -10.97 5.03 3.07
C ILE A 79 -12.42 5.32 2.70
N SER A 80 -13.23 4.30 2.41
CA SER A 80 -14.64 4.45 2.04
C SER A 80 -15.56 4.87 3.20
N LYS A 81 -15.19 4.58 4.46
CA LYS A 81 -15.95 4.96 5.66
C LYS A 81 -15.53 6.31 6.26
N GLY A 82 -14.48 6.96 5.72
CA GLY A 82 -14.06 8.28 6.13
C GLY A 82 -15.09 9.35 5.73
N LYS A 83 -15.93 9.76 6.68
CA LYS A 83 -16.71 11.01 6.61
C LYS A 83 -15.81 12.21 6.78
#